data_AF-X1L7C5-F1
#
_entry.id   AF-X1L7C5-F1
#
_cell.length_a   1.000
_cell.length_b   1.000
_cell.length_c   1.000
_cell.angle_alpha   90.00
_cell.angle_beta   90.00
_cell.angle_gamma   90.00
#
_symmetry.space_group_name_H-M   'P 1'
#
loop_
_entity.id
_entity.type
_entity.pdbx_description
1 polymer ?
#
loop_
_entity_poly.entity_id
_entity_poly.type
_entity_poly.pdbx_seq_one_letter_code
_entity_poly.pdbx_strand_id
1 'polypeptide(L)'
;MALDSGVLPEALTNTVAREDFNDAMAQLDAAFPLTKFNLDGDAVVTIKIKDLNVTTAKIALLAITAGLLGPQAVETAKIKLLNVTAALLGPQAVETAKIKLLNVTEGTLGNLAVSAAKLKADSVETLKIKDLNVTTAKAALGFGRYVVRDATAFDKNIGDFTTDGTWKVNGLDLSAIVPAGATAVHLLVYVLDDAANSILEIRRNVTQDFN
;
A
#
# COMPACT_ATOMS: atom_id res chain seq x y z
N MET A 1 39.03 108.55 46.53
CA MET A 1 38.62 107.16 46.86
C MET A 1 37.62 106.72 45.81
N ALA A 2 38.08 106.04 44.76
CA ALA A 2 37.16 105.37 43.84
C ALA A 2 36.67 104.11 44.55
N LEU A 3 35.35 103.95 44.65
CA LEU A 3 34.75 102.70 45.12
C LEU A 3 35.10 101.64 44.08
N ASP A 4 35.89 100.66 44.51
CA ASP A 4 36.11 99.39 43.82
C ASP A 4 34.75 98.85 43.39
N SER A 5 34.51 98.84 42.07
CA SER A 5 33.26 98.37 41.48
C SER A 5 33.23 96.87 41.69
N GLY A 6 32.69 96.48 42.84
CA GLY A 6 32.51 95.09 43.23
C GLY A 6 31.97 94.31 42.05
N VAL A 7 32.85 93.53 41.45
CA VAL A 7 32.44 92.39 40.65
C VAL A 7 31.76 91.49 41.66
N LEU A 8 30.43 91.58 41.71
CA LEU A 8 29.62 90.56 42.35
C LEU A 8 30.17 89.23 41.82
N PRO A 9 30.67 88.32 42.67
CA PRO A 9 31.20 87.05 42.20
C PRO A 9 30.09 86.45 41.35
N GLU A 10 30.40 86.16 40.08
CA GLU A 10 29.46 85.73 39.04
C GLU A 10 28.29 85.06 39.70
N ALA A 11 27.15 85.78 39.80
CA ALA A 11 25.97 85.28 40.48
C ALA A 11 25.79 83.86 39.98
N LEU A 12 26.07 82.85 40.83
CA LEU A 12 26.16 81.43 40.48
C LEU A 12 25.05 81.14 39.48
N THR A 13 25.37 81.27 38.21
CA THR A 13 24.30 81.51 37.26
C THR A 13 23.67 80.16 37.15
N ASN A 14 22.34 80.14 37.24
CA ASN A 14 21.53 78.96 36.96
C ASN A 14 21.88 78.33 35.58
N THR A 15 22.75 78.95 34.79
CA THR A 15 23.43 78.44 33.60
C THR A 15 24.37 77.26 33.87
N VAL A 16 25.29 77.34 34.85
CA VAL A 16 26.22 76.21 35.16
C VAL A 16 25.43 75.02 35.67
N ALA A 17 24.47 75.26 36.56
CA ALA A 17 23.55 74.21 37.04
C ALA A 17 22.69 73.60 35.92
N ARG A 18 22.40 74.34 34.84
CA ARG A 18 21.65 73.84 33.68
C ARG A 18 22.54 73.05 32.72
N GLU A 19 23.79 73.45 32.50
CA GLU A 19 24.78 72.68 31.76
C GLU A 19 25.09 71.37 32.50
N ASP A 20 25.38 71.43 33.79
CA ASP A 20 25.61 70.24 34.63
C ASP A 20 24.41 69.29 34.61
N PHE A 21 23.18 69.82 34.63
CA PHE A 21 21.97 69.02 34.53
C PHE A 21 21.81 68.38 33.15
N ASN A 22 22.07 69.11 32.07
CA ASN A 22 21.98 68.60 30.71
C ASN A 22 23.06 67.54 30.45
N ASP A 23 24.27 67.74 30.96
CA ASP A 23 25.38 66.80 30.87
C ASP A 23 25.08 65.53 31.70
N ALA A 24 24.50 65.68 32.89
CA ALA A 24 24.05 64.54 33.68
C ALA A 24 22.95 63.73 32.98
N MET A 25 22.00 64.41 32.32
CA MET A 25 20.95 63.75 31.54
C MET A 25 21.52 63.05 30.30
N ALA A 26 22.48 63.67 29.62
CA ALA A 26 23.18 63.06 28.49
C ALA A 26 24.00 61.83 28.91
N GLN A 27 24.65 61.88 30.07
CA GLN A 27 25.33 60.72 30.65
C GLN A 27 24.35 59.60 31.04
N LEU A 28 23.17 59.95 31.54
CA LEU A 28 22.12 58.98 31.88
C LEU A 28 21.56 58.30 30.63
N ASP A 29 21.28 59.05 29.57
CA ASP A 29 20.82 58.52 28.27
C ASP A 29 21.91 57.65 27.61
N ALA A 30 23.18 58.03 27.73
CA ALA A 30 24.30 57.23 27.25
C ALA A 30 24.47 55.92 28.04
N ALA A 31 24.20 55.94 29.35
CA ALA A 31 24.24 54.75 30.20
C ALA A 31 23.03 53.83 30.01
N PHE A 32 21.86 54.38 29.65
CA PHE A 32 20.59 53.66 29.46
C PHE A 32 19.88 54.07 28.16
N PRO A 33 20.45 53.77 26.99
CA PRO A 33 19.88 54.22 25.72
C PRO A 33 18.48 53.62 25.50
N LEU A 34 17.45 54.49 25.49
CA LEU A 34 16.04 54.14 25.30
C LEU A 34 15.72 53.47 23.95
N THR A 35 16.70 53.36 23.05
CA THR A 35 16.58 52.67 21.76
C THR A 35 16.43 51.15 21.91
N LYS A 36 16.76 50.60 23.09
CA LYS A 36 16.53 49.19 23.42
C LYS A 36 16.20 49.15 24.91
N PHE A 37 14.94 48.85 25.27
CA PHE A 37 14.62 48.52 26.66
C PHE A 37 15.52 47.35 27.06
N ASN A 38 16.55 47.63 27.86
CA ASN A 38 17.42 46.62 28.42
C ASN A 38 16.60 45.92 29.51
N LEU A 39 15.89 44.88 29.10
CA LEU A 39 15.19 43.99 30.01
C LEU A 39 16.22 43.02 30.57
N ASP A 40 16.26 42.89 31.89
CA ASP A 40 17.06 41.86 32.54
C ASP A 40 16.64 40.47 32.05
N GLY A 41 17.53 39.49 32.19
CA GLY A 41 17.20 38.07 31.96
C GLY A 41 15.94 37.69 32.74
N ASP A 42 15.01 36.99 32.10
CA ASP A 42 13.72 36.57 32.66
C ASP A 42 12.76 37.70 33.10
N ALA A 43 13.05 38.96 32.75
CA ALA A 43 12.17 40.07 33.09
C ALA A 43 10.78 39.95 32.42
N VAL A 44 10.64 39.19 31.34
CA VAL A 44 9.36 38.91 30.65
C VAL A 44 8.87 37.52 31.02
N VAL A 45 7.91 37.47 31.95
CA VAL A 45 7.20 36.24 32.37
C VAL A 45 5.78 36.20 31.80
N THR A 46 5.12 35.05 31.84
CA THR A 46 3.79 34.83 31.27
C THR A 46 2.78 35.92 31.65
N ILE A 47 2.69 36.31 32.92
CA ILE A 47 1.70 37.30 33.39
C ILE A 47 1.93 38.72 32.82
N LYS A 48 3.13 39.01 32.30
CA LYS A 48 3.44 40.29 31.64
C LYS A 48 3.01 40.32 30.17
N ILE A 49 2.64 39.18 29.59
CA ILE A 49 2.14 39.06 28.22
C ILE A 49 0.64 38.78 28.28
N LYS A 50 -0.17 39.74 27.84
CA LYS A 50 -1.62 39.50 27.68
C LYS A 50 -1.88 38.46 26.60
N ASP A 51 -2.99 37.74 26.74
CA ASP A 51 -3.45 36.79 25.74
C ASP A 51 -3.51 37.43 24.34
N LEU A 52 -3.12 36.64 23.33
CA LEU A 52 -3.09 37.03 21.91
C LEU A 52 -2.11 38.17 21.53
N ASN A 53 -1.32 38.70 22.48
CA ASN A 53 -0.35 39.75 22.14
C ASN A 53 0.85 39.26 21.31
N VAL A 54 1.16 37.97 21.33
CA VAL A 54 2.20 37.36 20.48
C VAL A 54 1.55 36.92 19.17
N THR A 55 1.67 37.75 18.13
CA THR A 55 1.11 37.49 16.79
C THR A 55 2.15 36.85 15.87
N THR A 56 1.71 36.32 14.73
CA THR A 56 2.61 35.68 13.74
C THR A 56 3.78 36.56 13.33
N ALA A 57 3.58 37.87 13.14
CA ALA A 57 4.64 38.80 12.76
C ALA A 57 5.74 38.98 13.84
N LYS A 58 5.46 38.60 15.09
CA LYS A 58 6.41 38.63 16.20
C LYS A 58 7.20 37.31 16.34
N ILE A 59 6.82 36.26 15.61
CA ILE A 59 7.48 34.95 15.64
C ILE A 59 8.36 34.85 14.39
N ALA A 60 9.66 34.71 14.59
CA ALA A 60 10.60 34.55 13.49
C ALA A 60 10.36 33.23 12.73
N LEU A 61 10.75 33.19 11.45
CA LEU A 61 10.69 31.98 10.66
C LEU A 61 11.50 30.86 11.32
N LEU A 62 10.92 29.65 11.39
CA LEU A 62 11.50 28.47 12.07
C LEU A 62 11.71 28.60 13.59
N ALA A 63 11.20 29.65 14.24
CA ALA A 63 11.34 29.80 15.69
C ALA A 63 10.63 28.69 16.50
N ILE A 64 9.58 28.10 15.94
CA ILE A 64 8.87 26.97 16.55
C ILE A 64 9.47 25.66 16.02
N THR A 65 10.27 25.00 16.87
CA THR A 65 10.89 23.70 16.58
C THR A 65 10.05 22.56 17.14
N ALA A 66 10.33 21.32 16.72
CA ALA A 66 9.59 20.14 17.16
C ALA A 66 9.57 19.97 18.68
N GLY A 67 10.66 20.30 19.38
CA GLY A 67 10.76 20.18 20.85
C GLY A 67 9.89 21.19 21.61
N LEU A 68 9.43 22.26 20.95
CA LEU A 68 8.52 23.26 21.53
C LEU A 68 7.04 22.88 21.36
N LEU A 69 6.73 21.87 20.54
CA LEU A 69 5.38 21.40 20.30
C LEU A 69 5.07 20.23 21.26
N GLY A 70 4.12 20.45 22.16
CA GLY A 70 3.60 19.40 23.03
C GLY A 70 2.78 18.34 22.27
N PRO A 71 2.41 17.23 22.95
CA PRO A 71 1.50 16.25 22.37
C PRO A 71 0.19 16.90 21.92
N GLN A 72 -0.29 16.54 20.72
CA GLN A 72 -1.54 17.06 20.14
C GLN A 72 -1.56 18.58 19.89
N ALA A 73 -0.41 19.27 19.95
CA ALA A 73 -0.34 20.72 19.70
C ALA A 73 -0.75 21.12 18.27
N VAL A 74 -0.74 20.18 17.32
CA VAL A 74 -1.15 20.40 15.93
C VAL A 74 -2.41 19.59 15.64
N GLU A 75 -3.54 20.28 15.51
CA GLU A 75 -4.80 19.69 15.09
C GLU A 75 -4.85 19.47 13.58
N THR A 76 -5.60 18.47 13.13
CA THR A 76 -5.77 18.15 11.70
C THR A 76 -6.25 19.34 10.87
N ALA A 77 -7.12 20.18 11.43
CA ALA A 77 -7.65 21.39 10.77
C ALA A 77 -6.57 22.46 10.49
N LYS A 78 -5.41 22.38 11.16
CA LYS A 78 -4.27 23.29 10.95
C LYS A 78 -3.31 22.79 9.88
N ILE A 79 -3.49 21.56 9.40
CA ILE A 79 -2.70 20.99 8.30
C ILE A 79 -3.39 21.34 6.99
N LYS A 80 -2.73 22.15 6.16
CA LYS A 80 -3.23 22.52 4.84
C LYS A 80 -3.46 21.27 3.98
N LEU A 81 -4.49 21.30 3.14
CA LEU A 81 -4.78 20.23 2.19
C LEU A 81 -3.55 19.92 1.32
N LEU A 82 -3.24 18.63 1.15
CA LEU A 82 -2.09 18.09 0.41
C LEU A 82 -0.69 18.42 0.98
N ASN A 83 -0.57 19.03 2.17
CA ASN A 83 0.75 19.29 2.74
C ASN A 83 1.47 18.01 3.21
N VAL A 84 0.74 16.94 3.56
CA VAL A 84 1.34 15.64 3.91
C VAL A 84 1.64 14.88 2.62
N THR A 85 2.87 15.02 2.14
CA THR A 85 3.35 14.36 0.92
C THR A 85 4.00 13.00 1.24
N ALA A 86 4.23 12.17 0.22
CA ALA A 86 4.92 10.90 0.38
C ALA A 86 6.32 11.03 1.01
N ALA A 87 7.05 12.13 0.74
CA ALA A 87 8.36 12.39 1.32
C ALA A 87 8.32 12.65 2.84
N LEU A 88 7.15 13.04 3.37
CA LEU A 88 6.94 13.25 4.80
C LEU A 88 6.45 11.98 5.52
N LEU A 89 6.09 10.93 4.77
CA LEU A 89 5.66 9.66 5.32
C LEU A 89 6.86 8.71 5.37
N GLY A 90 7.31 8.40 6.58
CA GLY A 90 8.36 7.40 6.80
C GLY A 90 7.92 5.99 6.39
N PRO A 91 8.86 5.02 6.36
CA PRO A 91 8.52 3.63 6.14
C PRO A 91 7.46 3.15 7.13
N GLN A 92 6.46 2.42 6.63
CA GLN A 92 5.34 1.87 7.43
C GLN A 92 4.45 2.92 8.14
N ALA A 93 4.57 4.22 7.82
CA ALA A 93 3.72 5.26 8.42
C ALA A 93 2.22 5.09 8.12
N VAL A 94 1.88 4.38 7.04
CA VAL A 94 0.50 4.05 6.67
C VAL A 94 0.27 2.56 6.91
N GLU A 95 -0.30 2.24 8.07
CA GLU A 95 -0.71 0.89 8.44
C GLU A 95 -2.08 0.55 7.86
N THR A 96 -2.40 -0.74 7.74
CA THR A 96 -3.70 -1.22 7.23
C THR A 96 -4.89 -0.58 7.98
N ALA A 97 -4.78 -0.37 9.29
CA ALA A 97 -5.82 0.26 10.10
C ALA A 97 -6.09 1.73 9.75
N LYS A 98 -5.15 2.41 9.06
CA LYS A 98 -5.30 3.78 8.57
C LYS A 98 -5.97 3.85 7.20
N ILE A 99 -6.09 2.72 6.50
CA ILE A 99 -6.75 2.63 5.21
C ILE A 99 -8.22 2.26 5.45
N LYS A 100 -9.13 3.15 5.05
CA LYS A 100 -10.57 2.88 5.14
C LYS A 100 -10.94 1.64 4.32
N LEU A 101 -11.93 0.88 4.79
CA LEU A 101 -12.46 -0.28 4.07
C LEU A 101 -12.89 0.11 2.64
N LEU A 102 -12.54 -0.73 1.66
CA LEU A 102 -12.78 -0.54 0.22
C LEU A 102 -12.09 0.67 -0.44
N ASN A 103 -11.17 1.34 0.25
CA ASN A 103 -10.54 2.54 -0.29
C ASN A 103 -9.38 2.24 -1.27
N VAL A 104 -8.91 0.99 -1.31
CA VAL A 104 -7.99 0.49 -2.34
C VAL A 104 -8.81 0.00 -3.53
N THR A 105 -8.97 0.87 -4.53
CA THR A 105 -9.71 0.59 -5.77
C THR A 105 -8.76 0.16 -6.89
N GLU A 106 -9.31 -0.35 -8.00
CA GLU A 106 -8.52 -0.79 -9.16
C GLU A 106 -7.53 0.28 -9.64
N GLY A 107 -7.98 1.55 -9.76
CA GLY A 107 -7.13 2.65 -10.19
C GLY A 107 -6.02 3.05 -9.20
N THR A 108 -6.10 2.59 -7.94
CA THR A 108 -5.06 2.85 -6.93
C THR A 108 -4.00 1.75 -6.87
N LEU A 109 -4.28 0.57 -7.44
CA LEU A 109 -3.30 -0.51 -7.54
C LEU A 109 -2.43 -0.29 -8.77
N GLY A 110 -1.14 -0.07 -8.53
CA GLY A 110 -0.15 -0.01 -9.61
C GLY A 110 -0.07 -1.32 -10.40
N ASN A 111 0.42 -1.25 -11.64
CA ASN A 111 0.63 -2.44 -12.45
C ASN A 111 1.53 -3.46 -11.71
N LEU A 112 1.17 -4.74 -11.76
CA LEU A 112 1.88 -5.84 -11.07
C LEU A 112 1.97 -5.69 -9.54
N ALA A 113 1.20 -4.79 -8.92
CA ALA A 113 1.21 -4.62 -7.46
C ALA A 113 0.77 -5.90 -6.72
N VAL A 114 -0.04 -6.76 -7.36
CA VAL A 114 -0.42 -8.08 -6.85
C VAL A 114 0.33 -9.16 -7.62
N SER A 115 1.44 -9.63 -7.03
CA SER A 115 2.23 -10.76 -7.53
C SER A 115 1.69 -12.09 -7.03
N ALA A 116 2.06 -13.20 -7.67
CA ALA A 116 1.68 -14.55 -7.23
C ALA A 116 1.99 -14.81 -5.74
N ALA A 117 3.16 -14.36 -5.25
CA ALA A 117 3.56 -14.50 -3.84
C ALA A 117 2.66 -13.73 -2.83
N LYS A 118 1.87 -12.75 -3.30
CA LYS A 118 0.91 -12.00 -2.46
C LYS A 118 -0.46 -12.67 -2.41
N LEU A 119 -0.71 -13.65 -3.27
CA LEU A 119 -1.93 -14.45 -3.29
C LEU A 119 -1.70 -15.69 -2.43
N LYS A 120 -2.57 -15.89 -1.44
CA LYS A 120 -2.59 -17.14 -0.69
C LYS A 120 -3.02 -18.28 -1.62
N ALA A 121 -2.56 -19.51 -1.34
CA ALA A 121 -3.09 -20.71 -1.98
C ALA A 121 -4.63 -20.69 -1.95
N ASP A 122 -5.23 -21.05 -3.08
CA ASP A 122 -6.68 -21.13 -3.31
C ASP A 122 -7.48 -19.84 -3.08
N SER A 123 -6.82 -18.67 -2.94
CA SER A 123 -7.51 -17.39 -2.74
C SER A 123 -8.26 -16.87 -3.97
N VAL A 124 -7.91 -17.39 -5.16
CA VAL A 124 -8.57 -17.09 -6.43
C VAL A 124 -9.61 -18.16 -6.71
N GLU A 125 -10.84 -17.88 -6.29
CA GLU A 125 -12.02 -18.72 -6.54
C GLU A 125 -12.55 -18.55 -7.97
N THR A 126 -13.24 -19.57 -8.48
CA THR A 126 -13.84 -19.56 -9.82
C THR A 126 -14.77 -18.36 -10.05
N LEU A 127 -15.58 -17.98 -9.05
CA LEU A 127 -16.48 -16.82 -9.12
C LEU A 127 -15.74 -15.48 -9.31
N LYS A 128 -14.45 -15.41 -8.95
CA LYS A 128 -13.60 -14.21 -9.12
C LYS A 128 -12.99 -14.13 -10.52
N ILE A 129 -13.13 -15.18 -11.33
CA ILE A 129 -12.63 -15.25 -12.70
C ILE A 129 -13.82 -15.09 -13.64
N LYS A 130 -13.79 -14.06 -14.49
CA LYS A 130 -14.80 -13.88 -15.54
C LYS A 130 -14.79 -15.08 -16.49
N ASP A 131 -15.98 -15.50 -16.92
CA ASP A 131 -16.15 -16.57 -17.91
C ASP A 131 -15.27 -16.34 -19.14
N LEU A 132 -14.68 -17.44 -19.64
CA LEU A 132 -13.78 -17.48 -20.80
C LEU A 132 -12.44 -16.71 -20.66
N ASN A 133 -12.13 -16.11 -19.50
CA ASN A 133 -10.82 -15.47 -19.30
C ASN A 133 -9.66 -16.46 -19.17
N VAL A 134 -9.95 -17.72 -18.81
CA VAL A 134 -8.99 -18.83 -18.86
C VAL A 134 -9.03 -19.42 -20.26
N THR A 135 -8.06 -19.03 -21.09
CA THR A 135 -7.92 -19.53 -22.47
C THR A 135 -7.29 -20.92 -22.48
N THR A 136 -7.43 -21.63 -23.60
CA THR A 136 -6.80 -22.95 -23.81
C THR A 136 -5.29 -22.92 -23.57
N ALA A 137 -4.60 -21.86 -24.01
CA ALA A 137 -3.17 -21.66 -23.76
C ALA A 137 -2.84 -21.51 -22.26
N LYS A 138 -3.73 -20.89 -21.47
CA LYS A 138 -3.58 -20.75 -20.01
C LYS A 138 -3.89 -22.06 -19.28
N ALA A 139 -4.82 -22.87 -19.81
CA ALA A 139 -5.18 -24.17 -19.26
C ALA A 139 -4.16 -25.28 -19.61
N ALA A 140 -3.45 -25.15 -20.74
CA ALA A 140 -2.43 -26.10 -21.19
C ALA A 140 -1.21 -26.19 -20.25
N LEU A 141 -1.09 -25.30 -19.27
CA LEU A 141 0.02 -25.23 -18.31
C LEU A 141 -0.15 -26.15 -17.08
N GLY A 142 -1.02 -27.16 -17.13
CA GLY A 142 -1.00 -28.26 -16.17
C GLY A 142 -2.17 -28.37 -15.19
N PHE A 143 -3.29 -27.69 -15.44
CA PHE A 143 -4.55 -28.05 -14.76
C PHE A 143 -5.34 -28.96 -15.69
N GLY A 144 -5.67 -30.16 -15.19
CA GLY A 144 -6.30 -31.25 -15.93
C GLY A 144 -7.26 -30.77 -17.01
N ARG A 145 -6.94 -31.11 -18.25
CA ARG A 145 -7.66 -30.77 -19.48
C ARG A 145 -9.18 -30.95 -19.29
N TYR A 146 -9.90 -29.88 -19.00
CA TYR A 146 -11.36 -29.86 -19.12
C TYR A 146 -11.72 -29.72 -20.59
N VAL A 147 -11.96 -30.85 -21.25
CA VAL A 147 -12.59 -30.88 -22.57
C VAL A 147 -14.09 -30.91 -22.35
N VAL A 148 -14.78 -29.87 -22.81
CA VAL A 148 -16.23 -29.94 -23.05
C VAL A 148 -16.44 -31.02 -24.12
N ARG A 149 -16.99 -32.16 -23.72
CA ARG A 149 -17.31 -33.25 -24.66
C ARG A 149 -18.69 -32.97 -25.24
N ASP A 150 -18.76 -32.84 -26.56
CA ASP A 150 -20.02 -32.87 -27.29
C ASP A 150 -20.58 -34.30 -27.22
N ALA A 151 -21.78 -34.45 -26.66
CA ALA A 151 -22.44 -35.76 -26.52
C ALA A 151 -22.77 -36.41 -27.88
N THR A 152 -22.68 -35.67 -28.98
CA THR A 152 -22.95 -36.15 -30.34
C THR A 152 -21.71 -36.61 -31.10
N ALA A 153 -20.51 -36.40 -30.54
CA ALA A 153 -19.26 -36.85 -31.14
C ALA A 153 -18.76 -38.13 -30.44
N PHE A 154 -18.67 -39.23 -31.19
CA PHE A 154 -18.04 -40.45 -30.69
C PHE A 154 -16.54 -40.24 -30.51
N ASP A 155 -15.98 -40.65 -29.36
CA ASP A 155 -14.55 -40.55 -29.06
C ASP A 155 -13.68 -41.38 -30.04
N LYS A 156 -14.29 -42.33 -30.76
CA LYS A 156 -13.69 -43.19 -31.79
C LYS A 156 -14.69 -43.52 -32.90
N ASN A 157 -14.22 -43.59 -34.15
CA ASN A 157 -14.97 -43.96 -35.35
C ASN A 157 -14.73 -45.43 -35.73
N ILE A 158 -15.55 -45.98 -36.66
CA ILE A 158 -15.38 -47.34 -37.21
C ILE A 158 -13.94 -47.59 -37.72
N GLY A 159 -13.26 -46.57 -38.26
CA GLY A 159 -11.88 -46.65 -38.73
C GLY A 159 -10.84 -46.88 -37.62
N ASP A 160 -11.16 -46.55 -36.37
CA ASP A 160 -10.29 -46.82 -35.21
C ASP A 160 -10.32 -48.30 -34.78
N PHE A 161 -11.20 -49.10 -35.39
CA PHE A 161 -11.26 -50.55 -35.23
C PHE A 161 -10.59 -51.30 -36.39
N THR A 162 -9.74 -50.64 -37.20
CA THR A 162 -9.06 -51.28 -38.33
C THR A 162 -7.92 -52.21 -37.88
N THR A 163 -7.65 -53.21 -38.71
CA THR A 163 -6.95 -54.47 -38.42
C THR A 163 -5.43 -54.37 -38.34
N ASP A 164 -4.87 -53.20 -38.00
CA ASP A 164 -3.43 -52.94 -38.08
C ASP A 164 -2.61 -53.49 -36.90
N GLY A 165 -2.97 -54.64 -36.32
CA GLY A 165 -2.16 -55.30 -35.29
C GLY A 165 -1.94 -54.52 -33.99
N THR A 166 -2.50 -53.31 -33.87
CA THR A 166 -2.37 -52.44 -32.69
C THR A 166 -3.57 -52.53 -31.75
N TRP A 167 -4.46 -53.52 -31.95
CA TRP A 167 -5.62 -53.80 -31.11
C TRP A 167 -5.19 -54.29 -29.73
N LYS A 168 -4.77 -53.36 -28.86
CA LYS A 168 -4.59 -53.58 -27.42
C LYS A 168 -5.74 -52.93 -26.69
N VAL A 169 -6.90 -53.58 -26.69
CA VAL A 169 -7.98 -53.17 -25.79
C VAL A 169 -7.64 -53.69 -24.40
N ASN A 170 -7.12 -52.80 -23.55
CA ASN A 170 -6.98 -52.99 -22.10
C ASN A 170 -6.33 -54.33 -21.66
N GLY A 171 -5.18 -54.69 -22.25
CA GLY A 171 -4.37 -55.81 -21.77
C GLY A 171 -4.93 -57.21 -22.05
N LEU A 172 -6.01 -57.33 -22.83
CA LEU A 172 -6.42 -58.62 -23.37
C LEU A 172 -5.45 -58.99 -24.52
N ASP A 173 -4.32 -59.60 -24.15
CA ASP A 173 -3.37 -60.12 -25.12
C ASP A 173 -3.85 -61.46 -25.67
N LEU A 174 -4.43 -61.44 -26.87
CA LEU A 174 -4.86 -62.63 -27.59
C LEU A 174 -3.74 -63.21 -28.48
N SER A 175 -2.54 -62.64 -28.48
CA SER A 175 -1.45 -63.06 -29.37
C SER A 175 -0.95 -64.49 -29.10
N ALA A 176 -1.21 -65.03 -27.91
CA ALA A 176 -0.89 -66.42 -27.56
C ALA A 176 -1.94 -67.43 -28.05
N ILE A 177 -3.16 -66.98 -28.37
CA ILE A 177 -4.30 -67.83 -28.78
C ILE A 177 -4.58 -67.68 -30.28
N VAL A 178 -4.23 -66.53 -30.87
CA VAL A 178 -4.52 -66.20 -32.27
C VAL A 178 -3.24 -66.39 -33.10
N PRO A 179 -3.18 -67.41 -33.98
CA PRO A 179 -2.01 -67.65 -34.80
C PRO A 179 -1.69 -66.47 -35.73
N ALA A 180 -0.40 -66.25 -35.99
CA ALA A 180 0.04 -65.25 -36.95
C ALA A 180 -0.62 -65.49 -38.33
N GLY A 181 -1.33 -64.47 -38.84
CA GLY A 181 -2.06 -64.54 -40.10
C GLY A 181 -3.56 -64.85 -40.01
N ALA A 182 -4.11 -65.01 -38.80
CA ALA A 182 -5.56 -65.07 -38.63
C ALA A 182 -6.22 -63.74 -39.03
N THR A 183 -7.26 -63.79 -39.85
CA THR A 183 -7.98 -62.60 -40.36
C THR A 183 -9.10 -62.13 -39.43
N ALA A 184 -9.54 -62.98 -38.51
CA ALA A 184 -10.55 -62.68 -37.50
C ALA A 184 -10.41 -63.60 -36.28
N VAL A 185 -10.90 -63.14 -35.13
CA VAL A 185 -11.07 -63.95 -33.90
C VAL A 185 -12.56 -64.14 -33.66
N HIS A 186 -13.05 -65.37 -33.81
CA HIS A 186 -14.42 -65.72 -33.44
C HIS A 186 -14.45 -66.14 -31.97
N LEU A 187 -15.01 -65.30 -31.11
CA LEU A 187 -15.39 -65.70 -29.75
C LEU A 187 -16.74 -66.41 -29.82
N LEU A 188 -16.73 -67.74 -29.81
CA LEU A 188 -17.95 -68.54 -29.77
C LEU A 188 -18.42 -68.65 -28.31
N VAL A 189 -19.41 -67.85 -27.95
CA VAL A 189 -20.02 -67.83 -26.61
C VAL A 189 -21.33 -68.59 -26.65
N TYR A 190 -21.40 -69.74 -25.97
CA TYR A 190 -22.66 -70.46 -25.77
C TYR A 190 -23.34 -69.94 -24.51
N VAL A 191 -24.42 -69.17 -24.67
CA VAL A 191 -25.32 -68.83 -23.57
C VAL A 191 -26.43 -69.88 -23.55
N LEU A 192 -26.34 -70.83 -22.64
CA LEU A 192 -27.41 -71.81 -22.39
C LEU A 192 -28.35 -71.21 -21.34
N ASP A 193 -29.29 -70.37 -21.77
CA ASP A 193 -30.31 -69.79 -20.88
C ASP A 193 -31.70 -69.78 -21.56
N ASP A 194 -32.71 -70.25 -20.82
CA ASP A 194 -34.13 -70.36 -21.19
C ASP A 194 -34.97 -69.19 -20.60
N ALA A 195 -34.35 -68.26 -19.87
CA ALA A 195 -35.07 -67.13 -19.30
C ALA A 195 -35.26 -65.98 -20.31
N ALA A 196 -36.51 -65.51 -20.45
CA ALA A 196 -36.80 -64.28 -21.17
C ALA A 196 -36.08 -63.09 -20.50
N ASN A 197 -35.28 -62.36 -21.29
CA ASN A 197 -34.52 -61.15 -20.94
C ASN A 197 -33.08 -61.34 -20.40
N SER A 198 -32.44 -62.49 -20.63
CA SER A 198 -31.00 -62.61 -20.35
C SER A 198 -30.14 -61.81 -21.34
N ILE A 199 -29.19 -61.02 -20.81
CA ILE A 199 -28.32 -60.13 -21.59
C ILE A 199 -26.85 -60.51 -21.30
N LEU A 200 -26.10 -60.82 -22.36
CA LEU A 200 -24.64 -60.92 -22.28
C LEU A 200 -24.04 -59.52 -22.34
N GLU A 201 -23.49 -59.05 -21.23
CA GLU A 201 -22.91 -57.71 -21.13
C GLU A 201 -21.39 -57.78 -20.96
N ILE A 202 -20.65 -57.31 -21.98
CA ILE A 202 -19.18 -57.19 -21.94
C ILE A 202 -18.84 -55.76 -21.50
N ARG A 203 -18.33 -55.60 -20.28
CA ARG A 203 -17.87 -54.30 -19.76
C ARG A 203 -16.36 -54.26 -19.63
N ARG A 204 -15.75 -53.12 -19.96
CA ARG A 204 -14.34 -52.83 -19.66
C ARG A 204 -14.13 -52.75 -18.15
N ASN A 205 -13.06 -53.35 -17.64
CA ASN A 205 -12.67 -53.15 -16.25
C ASN A 205 -12.15 -51.72 -16.10
N VAL A 206 -12.81 -50.91 -15.27
CA VAL A 206 -12.31 -49.59 -14.93
C VAL A 206 -11.16 -49.75 -13.93
N THR A 207 -10.09 -48.98 -14.13
CA THR A 207 -8.91 -48.77 -13.26
C THR A 207 -7.66 -49.58 -13.62
N GLN A 208 -6.83 -49.04 -14.52
CA GLN A 208 -5.48 -48.56 -14.20
C GLN A 208 -4.82 -47.96 -15.44
N ASP A 209 -4.56 -46.65 -15.36
CA ASP A 209 -3.76 -45.88 -16.31
C ASP A 209 -2.29 -46.30 -16.22
N PHE A 210 -1.61 -46.60 -17.33
CA PHE A 210 -0.17 -46.31 -17.46
C PHE A 210 0.21 -46.04 -18.92
N ASN A 211 0.50 -44.75 -19.15
CA ASN A 211 1.23 -44.07 -20.23
C ASN A 211 0.67 -44.12 -21.66
#